data_AF-A0A089LCU3-F1
#
_entry.id   AF-A0A089LCU3-F1
#
_cell.length_a   1.000
_cell.length_b   1.000
_cell.length_c   1.000
_cell.angle_alpha   90.00
_cell.angle_beta   90.00
_cell.angle_gamma   90.00
#
_symmetry.space_group_name_H-M   'P 1'
#
loop_
_entity.id
_entity.type
_entity.pdbx_description
1 polymer ?
#
loop_
_entity_poly.entity_id
_entity_poly.type
_entity_poly.pdbx_seq_one_letter_code
_entity_poly.pdbx_strand_id
1 'polypeptide(L)'
;MEPYDCIVELAFQKMKQRNQLNDDEANETLQQLYKHIEDWDGATGRLSFVGDYLVGIHMNKIIARGSATGSTEEFIRLMTMEPSVQKKIVELMLLRKTGPLDERLTNRIKDVEIEHAINSHPSLLGNAPNQYINRFICCMFMEIMTPVANNNDLKKIAKILDIRDINVSFINLQVRVRGQVESALQRLKLDQEVSKLDVFRRALIAYHIPQTYKELNG
;
A
#
# COMPACT_ATOMS: atom_id res chain seq x y z
N MET A 1 24.69 -0.11 -14.33
CA MET A 1 23.71 0.94 -14.02
C MET A 1 22.56 0.72 -14.96
N GLU A 2 21.38 0.50 -14.40
CA GLU A 2 20.18 0.18 -15.15
C GLU A 2 19.55 1.46 -15.71
N PRO A 3 18.78 1.39 -16.81
CA PRO A 3 18.22 2.59 -17.46
C PRO A 3 17.31 3.43 -16.56
N TYR A 4 16.72 2.83 -15.54
CA TYR A 4 15.83 3.50 -14.59
C TYR A 4 16.50 3.95 -13.29
N ASP A 5 17.81 3.70 -13.10
CA ASP A 5 18.51 4.10 -11.87
C ASP A 5 18.46 5.63 -11.67
N CYS A 6 18.66 6.43 -12.74
CA CYS A 6 18.57 7.90 -12.66
C CYS A 6 17.14 8.40 -12.34
N ILE A 7 16.11 7.65 -12.74
CA ILE A 7 14.70 7.96 -12.44
C ILE A 7 14.43 7.72 -10.96
N VAL A 8 14.96 6.62 -10.39
CA VAL A 8 14.85 6.31 -8.96
C VAL A 8 15.65 7.30 -8.11
N GLU A 9 16.84 7.68 -8.54
CA GLU A 9 17.65 8.71 -7.85
C GLU A 9 16.88 10.04 -7.75
N LEU A 10 16.33 10.52 -8.86
CA LEU A 10 15.54 11.75 -8.85
C LEU A 10 14.27 11.60 -8.00
N ALA A 11 13.64 10.41 -8.00
CA ALA A 11 12.45 10.14 -7.20
C ALA A 11 12.76 10.19 -5.70
N PHE A 12 13.92 9.66 -5.31
CA PHE A 12 14.46 9.76 -3.96
C PHE A 12 14.73 11.22 -3.57
N GLN A 13 15.34 12.03 -4.44
CA GLN A 13 15.56 13.45 -4.15
C GLN A 13 14.25 14.23 -3.98
N LYS A 14 13.23 13.94 -4.80
CA LYS A 14 11.91 14.55 -4.65
C LYS A 14 11.22 14.17 -3.34
N MET A 15 11.34 12.91 -2.93
CA MET A 15 10.85 12.47 -1.62
C MET A 15 11.54 13.26 -0.50
N LYS A 16 12.87 13.47 -0.55
CA LYS A 16 13.60 14.27 0.46
C LYS A 16 13.16 15.73 0.54
N GLN A 17 12.72 16.31 -0.58
CA GLN A 17 12.29 17.72 -0.66
C GLN A 17 10.84 17.93 -0.22
N ARG A 18 10.09 16.85 0.03
CA ARG A 18 8.67 16.92 0.40
C ARG A 18 8.50 17.49 1.81
N ASN A 19 7.32 18.05 2.08
CA ASN A 19 6.98 18.57 3.39
C ASN A 19 7.02 17.46 4.45
N GLN A 20 8.01 17.54 5.35
CA GLN A 20 8.26 16.57 6.40
C GLN A 20 7.06 16.39 7.34
N LEU A 21 6.31 17.46 7.64
CA LEU A 21 5.20 17.42 8.59
C LEU A 21 4.11 16.41 8.18
N ASN A 22 3.72 16.42 6.90
CA ASN A 22 2.68 15.53 6.41
C ASN A 22 3.14 14.06 6.40
N ASP A 23 4.43 13.84 6.13
CA ASP A 23 4.99 12.49 6.07
C ASP A 23 5.16 11.93 7.49
N ASP A 24 5.46 12.78 8.48
CA ASP A 24 5.54 12.42 9.89
C ASP A 24 4.15 12.03 10.42
N GLU A 25 3.10 12.81 10.14
CA GLU A 25 1.73 12.47 10.51
C GLU A 25 1.25 11.15 9.88
N ALA A 26 1.64 10.89 8.63
CA ALA A 26 1.33 9.64 7.94
C ALA A 26 2.03 8.45 8.60
N ASN A 27 3.31 8.61 8.95
CA ASN A 27 4.07 7.58 9.66
C ASN A 27 3.52 7.33 11.07
N GLU A 28 3.18 8.37 11.83
CA GLU A 28 2.53 8.22 13.15
C GLU A 28 1.21 7.46 13.06
N THR A 29 0.41 7.76 12.04
CA THR A 29 -0.85 7.05 11.78
C THR A 29 -0.60 5.57 11.48
N LEU A 30 0.43 5.23 10.69
CA LEU A 30 0.83 3.84 10.44
C LEU A 30 1.27 3.13 11.72
N GLN A 31 2.08 3.78 12.55
CA GLN A 31 2.55 3.20 13.81
C GLN A 31 1.38 2.92 14.78
N GLN A 32 0.40 3.82 14.84
CA GLN A 32 -0.81 3.60 15.64
C GLN A 32 -1.63 2.39 15.12
N LEU A 33 -1.83 2.28 13.81
CA LEU A 33 -2.49 1.11 13.21
C LEU A 33 -1.75 -0.18 13.58
N TYR A 34 -0.43 -0.20 13.43
CA TYR A 34 0.38 -1.38 13.71
C TYR A 34 0.32 -1.77 15.17
N LYS A 35 0.38 -0.78 16.08
CA LYS A 35 0.18 -1.02 17.51
C LYS A 35 -1.20 -1.58 17.83
N HIS A 36 -2.26 -1.06 17.22
CA HIS A 36 -3.60 -1.63 17.41
C HIS A 36 -3.71 -3.08 16.94
N ILE A 37 -3.05 -3.44 15.83
CA ILE A 37 -2.99 -4.83 15.35
C ILE A 37 -2.19 -5.72 16.31
N GLU A 38 -1.08 -5.22 16.85
CA GLU A 38 -0.25 -5.93 17.83
C GLU A 38 -1.01 -6.18 19.14
N ASP A 39 -1.70 -5.16 19.66
CA ASP A 39 -2.47 -5.21 20.92
C ASP A 39 -3.81 -5.99 20.78
N TRP A 40 -4.28 -6.25 19.55
CA TRP A 40 -5.54 -6.94 19.30
C TRP A 40 -5.51 -8.42 19.74
N ASP A 41 -6.57 -8.86 20.42
CA ASP A 41 -6.67 -10.16 21.09
C ASP A 41 -7.19 -11.31 20.21
N GLY A 42 -7.47 -11.06 18.93
CA GLY A 42 -8.01 -12.06 18.01
C GLY A 42 -9.53 -12.04 17.88
N ALA A 43 -10.25 -11.24 18.67
CA ALA A 43 -11.71 -11.19 18.63
C ALA A 43 -12.24 -10.31 17.49
N THR A 44 -13.12 -10.86 16.63
CA THR A 44 -13.78 -10.14 15.54
C THR A 44 -14.59 -8.93 16.02
N GLY A 45 -15.23 -9.03 17.19
CA GLY A 45 -16.03 -7.95 17.78
C GLY A 45 -15.22 -6.74 18.26
N ARG A 46 -13.87 -6.82 18.24
CA ARG A 46 -12.96 -5.73 18.64
C ARG A 46 -12.22 -5.10 17.45
N LEU A 47 -12.71 -5.32 16.23
CA LEU A 47 -12.19 -4.71 15.00
C LEU A 47 -12.70 -3.28 14.76
N SER A 48 -13.37 -2.65 15.72
CA SER A 48 -13.94 -1.31 15.54
C SER A 48 -12.89 -0.27 15.13
N PHE A 49 -11.65 -0.40 15.61
CA PHE A 49 -10.55 0.49 15.24
C PHE A 49 -10.22 0.43 13.75
N VAL A 50 -10.48 -0.70 13.06
CA VAL A 50 -10.24 -0.82 11.61
C VAL A 50 -11.07 0.23 10.86
N GLY A 51 -12.28 0.53 11.33
CA GLY A 51 -13.13 1.60 10.83
C GLY A 51 -12.40 2.93 10.63
N ASP A 52 -11.61 3.33 11.62
CA ASP A 52 -10.88 4.61 11.64
C ASP A 52 -9.79 4.69 10.56
N TYR A 53 -9.28 3.54 10.13
CA TYR A 53 -8.22 3.42 9.13
C TYR A 53 -8.72 3.05 7.74
N LEU A 54 -10.01 2.76 7.53
CA LEU A 54 -10.55 2.31 6.24
C LEU A 54 -10.73 3.43 5.22
N VAL A 55 -11.26 4.57 5.65
CA VAL A 55 -11.58 5.71 4.75
C VAL A 55 -11.52 7.08 5.44
N GLY A 56 -10.98 7.13 6.65
CA GLY A 56 -10.87 8.37 7.43
C GLY A 56 -9.71 9.28 6.98
N ILE A 57 -9.54 10.38 7.71
CA ILE A 57 -8.42 11.34 7.56
C ILE A 57 -7.07 10.60 7.53
N HIS A 58 -6.95 9.53 8.32
CA HIS A 58 -5.78 8.67 8.44
C HIS A 58 -5.38 7.98 7.13
N MET A 59 -6.34 7.39 6.40
CA MET A 59 -6.05 6.70 5.13
C MET A 59 -5.60 7.69 4.04
N ASN A 60 -6.19 8.88 4.01
CA ASN A 60 -5.82 9.92 3.04
C ASN A 60 -4.44 10.53 3.30
N LYS A 61 -3.96 10.49 4.55
CA LYS A 61 -2.57 10.87 4.90
C LYS A 61 -1.56 9.85 4.39
N ILE A 62 -1.91 8.56 4.41
CA ILE A 62 -1.00 7.46 4.08
C ILE A 62 -1.00 7.13 2.57
N ILE A 63 -2.09 7.37 1.83
CA ILE A 63 -2.15 6.94 0.42
C ILE A 63 -2.36 8.10 -0.53
N ALA A 64 -1.27 8.43 -1.21
CA ALA A 64 -1.23 9.43 -2.25
C ALA A 64 -1.80 8.87 -3.57
N ARG A 65 -2.81 9.59 -4.09
CA ARG A 65 -3.47 9.50 -5.41
C ARG A 65 -4.66 8.54 -5.60
N GLY A 66 -5.53 9.02 -6.51
CA GLY A 66 -6.67 8.36 -7.15
C GLY A 66 -8.01 8.70 -6.49
N SER A 67 -8.97 9.15 -7.30
CA SER A 67 -10.38 9.23 -6.93
C SER A 67 -10.93 7.81 -6.88
N ALA A 68 -11.31 7.32 -5.70
CA ALA A 68 -11.92 6.00 -5.59
C ALA A 68 -13.34 6.06 -6.16
N THR A 69 -13.68 5.12 -7.04
CA THR A 69 -15.05 4.89 -7.53
C THR A 69 -15.78 3.99 -6.54
N GLY A 70 -16.96 4.39 -6.08
CA GLY A 70 -17.77 3.65 -5.10
C GLY A 70 -18.07 4.48 -3.85
N SER A 71 -19.19 4.20 -3.17
CA SER A 71 -19.55 4.91 -1.95
C SER A 71 -18.62 4.53 -0.80
N THR A 72 -17.99 5.54 -0.21
CA THR A 72 -17.16 5.43 1.00
C THR A 72 -17.93 4.78 2.15
N GLU A 73 -19.18 5.17 2.34
CA GLU A 73 -20.06 4.66 3.39
C GLU A 73 -20.36 3.18 3.19
N GLU A 74 -20.60 2.78 1.94
CA GLU A 74 -20.88 1.38 1.60
C GLU A 74 -19.66 0.49 1.81
N PHE A 75 -18.47 0.96 1.44
CA PHE A 75 -17.23 0.24 1.73
C PHE A 75 -17.00 0.09 3.25
N ILE A 76 -17.20 1.16 4.05
CA ILE A 76 -17.12 1.04 5.53
C ILE A 76 -18.11 0.00 6.03
N ARG A 77 -19.36 0.08 5.59
CA ARG A 77 -20.43 -0.82 6.02
C ARG A 77 -20.07 -2.27 5.76
N LEU A 78 -19.62 -2.59 4.54
CA LEU A 78 -19.18 -3.95 4.19
C LEU A 78 -18.03 -4.41 5.07
N MET A 79 -17.00 -3.58 5.25
CA MET A 79 -15.80 -3.94 6.02
C MET A 79 -16.05 -4.08 7.52
N THR A 80 -16.98 -3.30 8.08
CA THR A 80 -17.20 -3.22 9.53
C THR A 80 -18.42 -3.97 10.03
N MET A 81 -19.38 -4.33 9.17
CA MET A 81 -20.64 -4.94 9.58
C MET A 81 -20.88 -6.33 8.98
N GLU A 82 -20.28 -6.68 7.85
CA GLU A 82 -20.53 -7.97 7.20
C GLU A 82 -19.61 -9.08 7.76
N PRO A 83 -20.14 -10.14 8.39
CA PRO A 83 -19.32 -11.14 9.06
C PRO A 83 -18.36 -11.91 8.13
N SER A 84 -18.74 -12.11 6.87
CA SER A 84 -17.93 -12.76 5.84
C SER A 84 -16.67 -11.94 5.51
N VAL A 85 -16.82 -10.61 5.41
CA VAL A 85 -15.72 -9.67 5.14
C VAL A 85 -14.86 -9.48 6.39
N GLN A 86 -15.46 -9.37 7.58
CA GLN A 86 -14.72 -9.27 8.84
C GLN A 86 -13.78 -10.47 9.07
N LYS A 87 -14.19 -11.69 8.70
CA LYS A 87 -13.32 -12.87 8.74
C LYS A 87 -12.07 -12.69 7.87
N LYS A 88 -12.21 -12.11 6.69
CA LYS A 88 -11.08 -11.81 5.80
C LYS A 88 -10.15 -10.73 6.38
N ILE A 89 -10.71 -9.73 7.06
CA ILE A 89 -9.92 -8.74 7.79
C ILE A 89 -9.13 -9.41 8.92
N VAL A 90 -9.76 -10.30 9.69
CA VAL A 90 -9.07 -11.11 10.72
C VAL A 90 -7.93 -11.92 10.11
N GLU A 91 -8.15 -12.59 8.99
CA GLU A 91 -7.10 -13.34 8.28
C GLU A 91 -5.91 -12.42 7.94
N LEU A 92 -6.14 -11.23 7.38
CA LEU A 92 -5.07 -10.26 7.07
C LEU A 92 -4.34 -9.77 8.32
N MET A 93 -5.07 -9.49 9.40
CA MET A 93 -4.48 -9.03 10.66
C MET A 93 -3.63 -10.11 11.32
N LEU A 94 -4.08 -11.37 11.29
CA LEU A 94 -3.29 -12.50 11.76
C LEU A 94 -2.01 -12.66 10.92
N LEU A 95 -2.10 -12.51 9.59
CA LEU A 95 -0.92 -12.53 8.72
C LEU A 95 0.08 -11.43 9.09
N ARG A 96 -0.42 -10.23 9.42
CA ARG A 96 0.40 -9.08 9.85
C ARG A 96 1.05 -9.30 11.22
N LYS A 97 0.32 -9.90 12.16
CA LYS A 97 0.75 -10.12 13.54
C LYS A 97 1.73 -11.29 13.70
N THR A 98 1.57 -12.36 12.92
CA THR A 98 2.26 -13.65 13.17
C THR A 98 3.37 -13.99 12.17
N GLY A 99 3.52 -13.22 11.09
CA GLY A 99 4.45 -13.56 10.00
C GLY A 99 5.62 -12.59 9.85
N PRO A 100 6.76 -13.05 9.31
CA PRO A 100 7.77 -12.14 8.78
C PRO A 100 7.19 -11.32 7.63
N LEU A 101 7.46 -10.02 7.64
CA LEU A 101 7.09 -9.10 6.56
C LEU A 101 8.13 -9.20 5.43
N ASP A 102 8.07 -10.30 4.68
CA ASP A 102 8.93 -10.52 3.52
C ASP A 102 8.10 -10.70 2.23
N GLU A 103 8.78 -10.84 1.09
CA GLU A 103 8.15 -11.01 -0.22
C GLU A 103 7.27 -12.27 -0.34
N ARG A 104 7.47 -13.29 0.51
CA ARG A 104 6.69 -14.54 0.52
C ARG A 104 5.31 -14.33 1.14
N LEU A 105 5.12 -13.22 1.86
CA LEU A 105 3.84 -12.79 2.41
C LEU A 105 2.80 -12.51 1.31
N THR A 106 3.24 -12.17 0.09
CA THR A 106 2.37 -11.79 -1.03
C THR A 106 1.32 -12.81 -1.39
N ASN A 107 1.70 -14.10 -1.53
CA ASN A 107 0.77 -15.17 -1.84
C ASN A 107 -0.25 -15.34 -0.70
N ARG A 108 0.19 -15.27 0.56
CA ARG A 108 -0.72 -15.41 1.71
C ARG A 108 -1.73 -14.26 1.77
N ILE A 109 -1.31 -13.02 1.49
CA ILE A 109 -2.25 -11.87 1.41
C ILE A 109 -3.25 -12.10 0.28
N LYS A 110 -2.79 -12.58 -0.88
CA LYS A 110 -3.64 -12.88 -2.04
C LYS A 110 -4.67 -13.97 -1.71
N ASP A 111 -4.24 -15.03 -1.01
CA ASP A 111 -5.07 -16.18 -0.66
C ASP A 111 -6.17 -15.86 0.36
N VAL A 112 -6.10 -14.70 1.03
CA VAL A 112 -7.24 -14.20 1.83
C VAL A 112 -8.43 -13.85 0.93
N GLU A 113 -8.19 -13.45 -0.33
CA GLU A 113 -9.22 -13.13 -1.31
C GLU A 113 -10.18 -12.01 -0.87
N ILE A 114 -9.70 -11.03 -0.09
CA ILE A 114 -10.52 -9.91 0.41
C ILE A 114 -11.18 -9.11 -0.72
N GLU A 115 -10.48 -8.92 -1.84
CA GLU A 115 -11.03 -8.25 -3.02
C GLU A 115 -12.23 -9.02 -3.59
N HIS A 116 -12.11 -10.34 -3.72
CA HIS A 116 -13.21 -11.18 -4.19
C HIS A 116 -14.38 -11.16 -3.20
N ALA A 117 -14.09 -11.28 -1.90
CA ALA A 117 -15.10 -11.29 -0.84
C ALA A 117 -15.97 -10.02 -0.82
N ILE A 118 -15.37 -8.86 -1.13
CA ILE A 118 -16.09 -7.57 -1.17
C ILE A 118 -16.81 -7.40 -2.51
N ASN A 119 -16.14 -7.65 -3.64
CA ASN A 119 -16.68 -7.40 -4.97
C ASN A 119 -17.82 -8.35 -5.38
N SER A 120 -17.89 -9.52 -4.75
CA SER A 120 -18.97 -10.49 -4.97
C SER A 120 -20.03 -10.48 -3.87
N HIS A 121 -19.90 -9.59 -2.87
CA HIS A 121 -20.81 -9.59 -1.73
C HIS A 121 -22.24 -9.20 -2.17
N PRO A 122 -23.29 -9.96 -1.78
CA PRO A 122 -24.67 -9.65 -2.17
C PRO A 122 -25.14 -8.26 -1.72
N SER A 123 -24.59 -7.77 -0.61
CA SER A 123 -24.93 -6.45 -0.07
C SER A 123 -24.22 -5.29 -0.78
N LEU A 124 -23.28 -5.54 -1.70
CA LEU A 124 -22.56 -4.48 -2.40
C LEU A 124 -23.50 -3.71 -3.34
N LEU A 125 -23.63 -2.40 -3.13
CA LEU A 125 -24.40 -1.50 -3.98
C LEU A 125 -23.48 -0.65 -4.85
N GLY A 126 -23.74 -0.64 -6.17
CA GLY A 126 -23.01 0.19 -7.13
C GLY A 126 -21.67 -0.41 -7.59
N ASN A 127 -20.67 0.45 -7.81
CA ASN A 127 -19.37 0.05 -8.34
C ASN A 127 -18.46 -0.55 -7.26
N ALA A 128 -17.65 -1.54 -7.66
CA ALA A 128 -16.64 -2.17 -6.83
C ALA A 128 -15.66 -1.15 -6.21
N PRO A 129 -15.46 -1.15 -4.88
CA PRO A 129 -14.59 -0.20 -4.17
C PRO A 129 -13.11 -0.61 -4.22
N ASN A 130 -12.61 -1.12 -5.36
CA ASN A 130 -11.27 -1.70 -5.52
C ASN A 130 -10.14 -0.82 -5.00
N GLN A 131 -10.24 0.49 -5.23
CA GLN A 131 -9.21 1.40 -4.76
C GLN A 131 -9.18 1.51 -3.23
N TYR A 132 -10.33 1.45 -2.55
CA TYR A 132 -10.37 1.43 -1.08
C TYR A 132 -9.81 0.13 -0.50
N ILE A 133 -10.09 -0.99 -1.16
CA ILE A 133 -9.52 -2.30 -0.80
C ILE A 133 -8.00 -2.27 -0.92
N ASN A 134 -7.49 -1.84 -2.08
CA ASN A 134 -6.05 -1.70 -2.33
C ASN A 134 -5.39 -0.75 -1.31
N ARG A 135 -6.08 0.34 -0.98
CA ARG A 135 -5.62 1.28 0.03
C ARG A 135 -5.42 0.60 1.38
N PHE A 136 -6.44 -0.12 1.84
CA PHE A 136 -6.38 -0.83 3.11
C PHE A 136 -5.23 -1.84 3.16
N ILE A 137 -5.05 -2.63 2.09
CA ILE A 137 -3.95 -3.59 1.98
C ILE A 137 -2.58 -2.90 2.01
N CYS A 138 -2.39 -1.83 1.23
CA CYS A 138 -1.14 -1.07 1.22
C CYS A 138 -0.79 -0.51 2.61
N CYS A 139 -1.76 0.00 3.37
CA CYS A 139 -1.54 0.48 4.73
C CYS A 139 -1.14 -0.63 5.70
N MET A 140 -1.78 -1.80 5.62
CA MET A 140 -1.46 -2.91 6.53
C MET A 140 -0.05 -3.47 6.31
N PHE A 141 0.48 -3.38 5.08
CA PHE A 141 1.73 -4.02 4.66
C PHE A 141 2.72 -3.02 4.02
N MET A 142 2.76 -1.77 4.49
CA MET A 142 3.56 -0.70 3.90
C MET A 142 5.07 -1.01 3.88
N GLU A 143 5.55 -1.88 4.76
CA GLU A 143 6.95 -2.32 4.82
C GLU A 143 7.41 -3.05 3.56
N ILE A 144 6.49 -3.74 2.87
CA ILE A 144 6.78 -4.49 1.64
C ILE A 144 6.06 -3.93 0.40
N MET A 145 5.16 -2.96 0.59
CA MET A 145 4.37 -2.36 -0.48
C MET A 145 4.74 -0.89 -0.71
N THR A 146 4.08 -0.27 -1.68
CA THR A 146 4.16 1.18 -1.93
C THR A 146 2.80 1.83 -1.62
N PRO A 147 2.74 3.16 -1.43
CA PRO A 147 1.47 3.86 -1.22
C PRO A 147 0.65 4.01 -2.53
N VAL A 148 1.05 3.42 -3.66
CA VAL A 148 0.39 3.57 -4.95
C VAL A 148 -0.81 2.60 -5.06
N ALA A 149 -1.96 2.97 -4.51
CA ALA A 149 -3.14 2.09 -4.49
C ALA A 149 -3.91 2.00 -5.83
N ASN A 150 -3.68 2.94 -6.76
CA ASN A 150 -4.30 2.90 -8.08
C ASN A 150 -3.55 1.90 -8.98
N ASN A 151 -4.23 0.83 -9.41
CA ASN A 151 -3.62 -0.23 -10.22
C ASN A 151 -3.07 0.27 -11.56
N ASN A 152 -3.72 1.25 -12.20
CA ASN A 152 -3.24 1.80 -13.47
C ASN A 152 -1.95 2.59 -13.27
N ASP A 153 -1.85 3.36 -12.20
CA ASP A 153 -0.61 4.10 -11.88
C ASP A 153 0.51 3.15 -11.47
N LEU A 154 0.19 2.09 -10.70
CA LEU A 154 1.15 1.05 -10.36
C LEU A 154 1.71 0.34 -11.60
N LYS A 155 0.85 0.01 -12.58
CA LYS A 155 1.28 -0.55 -13.87
C LYS A 155 2.16 0.39 -14.69
N LYS A 156 1.85 1.70 -14.68
CA LYS A 156 2.72 2.71 -15.33
C LYS A 156 4.11 2.73 -14.68
N ILE A 157 4.17 2.71 -13.34
CA ILE A 157 5.43 2.65 -12.60
C ILE A 157 6.20 1.38 -12.93
N ALA A 158 5.52 0.23 -12.92
CA ALA A 158 6.11 -1.05 -13.28
C ALA A 158 6.74 -1.03 -14.68
N LYS A 159 6.04 -0.47 -15.67
CA LYS A 159 6.57 -0.30 -17.03
C LYS A 159 7.81 0.60 -17.07
N ILE A 160 7.81 1.71 -16.32
CA ILE A 160 8.98 2.62 -16.24
C ILE A 160 10.19 1.91 -15.63
N LEU A 161 9.95 1.04 -14.65
CA LEU A 161 10.97 0.27 -13.96
C LEU A 161 11.36 -1.05 -14.66
N ASP A 162 10.92 -1.25 -15.91
CA ASP A 162 11.13 -2.47 -16.69
C ASP A 162 10.65 -3.78 -16.01
N ILE A 163 9.56 -3.69 -15.25
CA ILE A 163 8.94 -4.82 -14.57
C ILE A 163 7.85 -5.41 -15.48
N ARG A 164 7.98 -6.70 -15.80
CA ARG A 164 6.92 -7.45 -16.50
C ARG A 164 5.71 -7.64 -15.59
N ASP A 165 4.56 -7.08 -15.99
CA ASP A 165 3.31 -7.04 -15.22
C ASP A 165 2.16 -7.87 -15.82
N ILE A 166 2.42 -8.60 -16.92
CA ILE A 166 1.41 -9.45 -17.59
C ILE A 166 0.85 -10.48 -16.60
N ASN A 167 -0.46 -10.42 -16.34
CA ASN A 167 -1.20 -11.29 -15.42
C ASN A 167 -0.67 -11.30 -13.96
N VAL A 168 0.00 -10.22 -13.55
CA VAL A 168 0.47 -10.08 -12.16
C VAL A 168 -0.65 -9.46 -11.31
N SER A 169 -0.95 -10.07 -10.17
CA SER A 169 -1.91 -9.51 -9.20
C SER A 169 -1.42 -8.18 -8.65
N PHE A 170 -2.34 -7.33 -8.18
CA PHE A 170 -2.00 -6.04 -7.58
C PHE A 170 -0.96 -6.17 -6.45
N ILE A 171 -1.17 -7.13 -5.53
CA ILE A 171 -0.27 -7.43 -4.41
C ILE A 171 1.13 -7.81 -4.89
N ASN A 172 1.25 -8.69 -5.89
CA ASN A 172 2.55 -9.10 -6.42
C ASN A 172 3.25 -7.94 -7.14
N LEU A 173 2.49 -7.09 -7.82
CA LEU A 173 3.04 -5.93 -8.52
C LEU A 173 3.57 -4.88 -7.53
N GLN A 174 2.89 -4.67 -6.39
CA GLN A 174 3.36 -3.79 -5.31
C GLN A 174 4.77 -4.19 -4.83
N VAL A 175 4.93 -5.46 -4.47
CA VAL A 175 6.20 -5.97 -3.94
C VAL A 175 7.30 -5.96 -4.99
N ARG A 176 7.00 -6.27 -6.25
CA ARG A 176 7.97 -6.16 -7.35
C ARG A 176 8.43 -4.72 -7.57
N VAL A 177 7.50 -3.77 -7.61
CA VAL A 177 7.84 -2.33 -7.74
C VAL A 177 8.71 -1.90 -6.57
N ARG A 178 8.34 -2.28 -5.34
CA ARG A 178 9.12 -1.95 -4.14
C ARG A 178 10.54 -2.53 -4.21
N GLY A 179 10.69 -3.81 -4.50
CA GLY A 179 11.99 -4.48 -4.59
C GLY A 179 12.87 -3.91 -5.72
N GLN A 180 12.26 -3.48 -6.83
CA GLN A 180 13.00 -2.85 -7.93
C GLN A 180 13.57 -1.48 -7.53
N VAL A 181 12.79 -0.69 -6.79
CA VAL A 181 13.24 0.59 -6.23
C VAL A 181 14.36 0.37 -5.22
N GLU A 182 14.22 -0.59 -4.30
CA GLU A 182 15.26 -0.92 -3.31
C GLU A 182 16.56 -1.40 -3.98
N SER A 183 16.45 -2.24 -5.00
CA SER A 183 17.60 -2.73 -5.77
C SER A 183 18.33 -1.58 -6.49
N ALA A 184 17.59 -0.60 -7.03
CA ALA A 184 18.19 0.59 -7.64
C ALA A 184 18.91 1.46 -6.59
N LEU A 185 18.29 1.68 -5.43
CA LEU A 185 18.90 2.44 -4.34
C LEU A 185 20.21 1.79 -3.84
N GLN A 186 20.28 0.46 -3.78
CA GLN A 186 21.51 -0.27 -3.45
C GLN A 186 22.60 -0.07 -4.50
N ARG A 187 22.27 -0.17 -5.81
CA ARG A 187 23.25 0.09 -6.88
C ARG A 187 23.79 1.52 -6.85
N LEU A 188 22.93 2.47 -6.48
CA LEU A 188 23.27 3.89 -6.32
C LEU A 188 23.99 4.20 -5.00
N LYS A 189 24.16 3.21 -4.10
CA LYS A 189 24.73 3.38 -2.76
C LYS A 189 23.96 4.39 -1.90
N LEU A 190 22.64 4.45 -2.09
CA LEU A 190 21.71 5.28 -1.32
C LEU A 190 21.00 4.49 -0.22
N ASP A 191 21.15 3.16 -0.19
CA ASP A 191 20.51 2.23 0.75
C ASP A 191 20.76 2.61 2.21
N GLN A 192 21.97 3.06 2.56
CA GLN A 192 22.29 3.51 3.91
C GLN A 192 21.52 4.78 4.29
N GLU A 193 21.32 5.71 3.37
CA GLU A 193 20.53 6.92 3.63
C GLU A 193 19.04 6.56 3.76
N VAL A 194 18.55 5.71 2.87
CA VAL A 194 17.16 5.22 2.90
C VAL A 194 16.86 4.44 4.18
N SER A 195 17.82 3.67 4.70
CA SER A 195 17.64 2.89 5.94
C SER A 195 17.36 3.74 7.18
N LYS A 196 17.75 5.03 7.16
CA LYS A 196 17.51 5.99 8.25
C LYS A 196 16.11 6.60 8.21
N LEU A 197 15.38 6.40 7.12
CA LEU A 197 14.05 6.93 6.94
C LEU A 197 13.00 6.01 7.56
N ASP A 198 11.89 6.60 7.99
CA ASP A 198 10.72 5.86 8.44
C ASP A 198 10.11 5.00 7.31
N VAL A 199 9.19 4.10 7.68
CA VAL A 199 8.56 3.15 6.73
C VAL A 199 7.86 3.90 5.60
N PHE A 200 7.14 4.97 5.92
CA PHE A 200 6.33 5.71 4.95
C PHE A 200 7.20 6.43 3.92
N ARG A 201 8.26 7.14 4.35
CA ARG A 201 9.16 7.84 3.42
C ARG A 201 9.89 6.90 2.49
N ARG A 202 10.31 5.73 2.98
CA ARG A 202 10.84 4.65 2.11
C ARG A 202 9.77 4.21 1.10
N ALA A 203 8.56 3.95 1.61
CA ALA A 203 7.27 3.82 0.90
C ALA A 203 7.17 4.66 -0.38
N LEU A 204 7.30 5.95 -0.15
CA LEU A 204 6.88 7.02 -1.03
C LEU A 204 7.81 7.25 -2.22
N ILE A 205 9.00 6.66 -2.25
CA ILE A 205 9.94 6.84 -3.38
C ILE A 205 9.28 6.39 -4.70
N ALA A 206 8.59 5.25 -4.69
CA ALA A 206 7.90 4.72 -5.87
C ALA A 206 6.81 5.67 -6.40
N TYR A 207 6.16 6.43 -5.51
CA TYR A 207 5.11 7.38 -5.88
C TYR A 207 5.62 8.51 -6.80
N HIS A 208 6.89 8.88 -6.67
CA HIS A 208 7.48 9.97 -7.46
C HIS A 208 7.93 9.55 -8.86
N ILE A 209 8.03 8.25 -9.14
CA ILE A 209 8.58 7.70 -10.41
C ILE A 209 7.88 8.24 -11.66
N PRO A 210 6.53 8.32 -11.76
CA PRO A 210 5.90 8.81 -12.98
C PRO A 210 6.25 10.25 -13.30
N GLN A 211 6.41 11.07 -12.26
CA GLN A 211 6.78 12.48 -12.42
C GLN A 211 8.25 12.60 -12.85
N THR A 212 9.15 11.86 -12.23
CA THR A 212 10.58 11.93 -12.57
C THR A 212 10.88 11.39 -13.95
N TYR A 213 10.18 10.32 -14.36
CA TYR A 213 10.27 9.81 -15.73
C TYR A 213 9.89 10.88 -16.77
N LYS A 214 8.81 11.63 -16.51
CA LYS A 214 8.38 12.72 -17.40
C LYS A 214 9.39 13.86 -17.44
N GLU A 215 9.99 14.22 -16.31
CA GLU A 215 10.99 15.31 -16.24
C GLU A 215 12.32 14.96 -16.92
N LEU A 216 12.71 13.68 -16.93
CA LEU A 216 13.96 13.24 -17.56
C LEU A 216 13.84 12.94 -19.06
N ASN A 217 12.63 12.70 -19.57
CA ASN A 217 12.37 12.31 -20.96
C ASN A 217 11.48 13.31 -21.74
N GLY A 218 11.12 14.43 -21.13
CA GLY A 218 10.33 15.52 -21.74
C GLY A 218 11.17 16.77 -21.89
#